data_AF-A0A0N0V221-F1
#
_entry.id   AF-A0A0N0V221-F1
#
_cell.length_a   1.000
_cell.length_b   1.000
_cell.length_c   1.000
_cell.angle_alpha   90.00
_cell.angle_beta   90.00
_cell.angle_gamma   90.00
#
_symmetry.space_group_name_H-M   'P 1'
#
loop_
_entity.id
_entity.type
_entity.pdbx_description
1 polymer ?
#
loop_
_entity_poly.entity_id
_entity_poly.type
_entity_poly.pdbx_seq_one_letter_code
_entity_poly.pdbx_strand_id
1 'polypeptide(L)'
;MEVVKHYSEQNKKLSYSKLENIFPPSLQGANGVFHILEEADTKHFDKPHERITLSDSVVVVSQRWGPKNINAFIEHAISLGYDIKALNG
;
A
#
# COMPACT_ATOMS: atom_id res chain seq x y z
N MET A 1 -0.38 5.41 3.69
CA MET A 1 -1.60 4.63 3.34
C MET A 1 -1.81 3.55 4.38
N GLU A 2 -2.62 3.82 5.40
CA GLU A 2 -2.77 2.95 6.58
C GLU A 2 -3.42 1.59 6.27
N VAL A 3 -4.23 1.49 5.21
CA VAL A 3 -4.93 0.24 4.83
C VAL A 3 -3.95 -0.90 4.50
N VAL A 4 -2.90 -0.63 3.70
CA VAL A 4 -1.91 -1.65 3.30
C VAL A 4 -1.16 -2.16 4.53
N LYS A 5 -0.78 -1.24 5.42
CA LYS A 5 -0.09 -1.54 6.67
C LYS A 5 -0.97 -2.37 7.61
N HIS A 6 -2.18 -1.90 7.89
CA HIS A 6 -3.14 -2.61 8.73
C HIS A 6 -3.44 -4.01 8.18
N TYR A 7 -3.69 -4.15 6.87
CA TYR A 7 -3.93 -5.46 6.25
C TYR A 7 -2.76 -6.41 6.48
N SER A 8 -1.52 -5.91 6.35
CA SER A 8 -0.32 -6.72 6.54
C SER A 8 -0.13 -7.13 8.00
N GLU A 9 -0.39 -6.25 8.96
CA GLU A 9 -0.32 -6.52 10.40
C GLU A 9 -1.34 -7.58 10.85
N GLN A 10 -2.53 -7.60 10.25
CA GLN A 10 -3.54 -8.63 10.49
C GLN A 10 -3.19 -9.99 9.84
N ASN A 11 -2.23 -10.02 8.92
CA ASN A 11 -1.86 -11.20 8.13
C ASN A 11 -0.36 -11.55 8.28
N LYS A 12 0.03 -12.11 9.44
CA LYS A 12 1.45 -12.34 9.83
C LYS A 12 2.29 -13.25 8.91
N LYS A 13 1.71 -13.93 7.93
CA LYS A 13 2.41 -14.77 6.94
C LYS A 13 2.19 -14.30 5.49
N LEU A 14 1.95 -13.00 5.33
CA LEU A 14 1.77 -12.39 4.03
C LEU A 14 3.12 -12.25 3.34
N SER A 15 3.24 -12.80 2.14
CA SER A 15 4.38 -12.64 1.25
C SER A 15 4.16 -11.46 0.31
N TYR A 16 5.22 -10.97 -0.33
CA TYR A 16 5.14 -9.92 -1.36
C TYR A 16 4.08 -10.26 -2.42
N SER A 17 4.16 -11.45 -3.02
CA SER A 17 3.24 -11.88 -4.09
C SER A 17 1.78 -11.91 -3.62
N LYS A 18 1.52 -12.31 -2.37
CA LYS A 18 0.14 -12.28 -1.83
C LYS A 18 -0.32 -10.85 -1.61
N LEU A 19 0.53 -9.98 -1.08
CA LEU A 19 0.20 -8.57 -0.90
C LEU A 19 -0.07 -7.90 -2.26
N GLU A 20 0.68 -8.24 -3.31
CA GLU A 20 0.52 -7.70 -4.66
C GLU A 20 -0.79 -8.15 -5.31
N ASN A 21 -1.20 -9.41 -5.08
CA ASN A 21 -2.51 -9.87 -5.52
C ASN A 21 -3.66 -9.12 -4.83
N ILE A 22 -3.49 -8.73 -3.56
CA ILE A 22 -4.50 -7.96 -2.82
C ILE A 22 -4.47 -6.49 -3.21
N PHE A 23 -3.30 -5.90 -3.41
CA PHE A 23 -3.11 -4.50 -3.79
C PHE A 23 -2.32 -4.41 -5.10
N PRO A 24 -2.95 -4.70 -6.24
CA PRO A 24 -2.25 -4.74 -7.51
C PRO A 24 -1.69 -3.37 -7.89
N PRO A 25 -0.54 -3.31 -8.59
CA PRO A 25 0.10 -2.05 -8.95
C PRO A 25 -0.81 -1.13 -9.77
N SER A 26 -1.77 -1.69 -10.51
CA SER A 26 -2.78 -0.96 -11.27
C SER A 26 -3.64 -0.01 -10.43
N LEU A 27 -3.76 -0.20 -9.11
CA LEU A 27 -4.45 0.73 -8.21
C LEU A 27 -3.78 2.10 -8.20
N GLN A 28 -2.45 2.16 -8.28
CA GLN A 28 -1.69 3.41 -8.41
C GLN A 28 -1.29 3.73 -9.86
N GLY A 29 -1.27 2.73 -10.74
CA GLY A 29 -0.74 2.85 -12.10
C GLY A 29 0.76 2.55 -12.16
N ALA A 30 1.49 3.27 -13.01
CA ALA A 30 2.87 2.91 -13.39
C ALA A 30 3.87 2.82 -12.22
N ASN A 31 3.61 3.53 -11.12
CA ASN A 31 4.47 3.48 -9.94
C ASN A 31 4.17 2.28 -9.05
N GLY A 32 2.94 1.76 -8.98
CA GLY A 32 2.61 0.62 -8.10
C GLY A 32 2.53 0.98 -6.61
N VAL A 33 1.61 0.29 -5.90
CA VAL A 33 1.16 0.65 -4.54
C VAL A 33 2.27 0.62 -3.49
N PHE A 34 3.19 -0.33 -3.62
CA PHE A 34 4.31 -0.54 -2.70
C PHE A 34 5.48 -1.16 -3.47
N HIS A 35 6.68 -1.08 -2.91
CA HIS A 35 7.91 -1.62 -3.49
C HIS A 35 8.75 -2.32 -2.43
N ILE A 36 9.57 -3.28 -2.87
CA ILE A 36 10.63 -3.85 -2.03
C ILE A 36 11.59 -2.71 -1.63
N LEU A 37 11.88 -2.62 -0.33
CA LEU A 37 12.68 -1.53 0.25
C LEU A 37 14.05 -1.38 -0.42
N GLU A 38 14.66 -2.49 -0.83
CA GLU A 38 15.98 -2.55 -1.48
C GLU A 38 15.96 -2.02 -2.93
N GLU A 39 14.80 -2.07 -3.59
CA GLU A 39 14.60 -1.62 -4.97
C GLU A 39 13.99 -0.22 -5.05
N ALA A 40 13.43 0.25 -3.94
CA ALA A 40 12.72 1.51 -3.85
C ALA A 40 13.67 2.72 -3.90
N ASP A 41 13.41 3.68 -4.79
CA ASP A 41 14.06 4.99 -4.72
C ASP A 41 13.57 5.74 -3.47
N THR A 42 14.37 5.68 -2.41
CA THR A 42 14.08 6.26 -1.09
C THR A 42 13.70 7.74 -1.11
N LYS A 43 14.00 8.49 -2.19
CA LYS A 43 13.53 9.89 -2.39
C LYS A 43 12.02 10.01 -2.54
N HIS A 44 11.30 8.89 -2.70
CA HIS A 44 9.84 8.86 -2.87
C HIS A 44 9.12 8.20 -1.69
N PHE A 45 9.87 7.74 -0.68
CA PHE A 45 9.38 7.04 0.51
C PHE A 45 9.89 7.77 1.75
N ASP A 46 9.27 8.90 2.06
CA ASP A 46 9.82 9.95 2.93
C ASP A 46 9.79 9.61 4.43
N LYS A 47 9.35 8.39 4.82
CA LYS A 47 9.26 8.01 6.25
C LYS A 47 9.71 6.57 6.51
N PRO A 48 10.82 6.37 7.26
CA PRO A 48 11.25 5.05 7.75
C PRO A 48 10.18 4.28 8.56
N HIS A 49 9.16 4.97 9.07
CA HIS A 49 8.04 4.41 9.83
C HIS A 49 6.92 3.75 8.99
N GLU A 50 7.03 3.78 7.65
CA GLU A 50 6.08 3.13 6.74
C GLU A 50 6.59 1.82 6.14
N ARG A 51 7.62 1.22 6.75
CA ARG A 51 8.08 -0.11 6.37
C ARG A 51 7.09 -1.17 6.85
N ILE A 52 6.75 -2.09 5.96
CA ILE A 52 5.94 -3.26 6.25
C ILE A 52 6.83 -4.48 6.11
N THR A 53 6.99 -5.23 7.20
CA THR A 53 7.71 -6.50 7.19
C THR A 53 6.76 -7.61 6.75
N LEU A 54 7.09 -8.24 5.63
CA LEU A 54 6.42 -9.42 5.10
C LEU A 54 7.20 -10.68 5.48
N SER A 55 6.67 -11.86 5.13
CA SER A 55 7.35 -13.13 5.44
C SER A 55 8.67 -13.33 4.67
N ASP A 56 8.83 -12.65 3.55
CA ASP A 56 9.92 -12.85 2.58
C ASP A 56 10.66 -11.56 2.19
N SER A 57 10.16 -10.40 2.61
CA SER A 57 10.69 -9.09 2.20
C SER A 57 10.28 -7.98 3.15
N VAL A 58 10.88 -6.80 2.98
CA VAL A 58 10.41 -5.56 3.59
C VAL A 58 9.97 -4.63 2.48
N VAL A 59 8.76 -4.10 2.58
CA VAL A 59 8.22 -3.19 1.56
C VAL A 59 7.95 -1.79 2.13
N VAL A 60 7.92 -0.81 1.23
CA VAL A 60 7.52 0.58 1.51
C VAL A 60 6.33 0.94 0.65
N VAL A 61 5.39 1.70 1.21
CA VAL A 61 4.16 2.08 0.52
C VAL A 61 4.33 3.44 -0.17
N SER A 62 3.87 3.55 -1.41
CA SER A 62 3.89 4.80 -2.16
C SER A 62 3.03 5.87 -1.48
N GLN A 63 3.57 7.09 -1.36
CA GLN A 63 2.84 8.22 -0.75
C GLN A 63 2.28 9.22 -1.76
N ARG A 64 2.76 9.21 -3.01
CA ARG A 64 2.31 10.15 -4.04
C ARG A 64 1.27 9.49 -4.94
N TRP A 65 0.03 9.90 -4.75
CA TRP A 65 -1.12 9.41 -5.50
C TRP A 65 -1.85 10.57 -6.17
N GLY A 66 -2.18 10.40 -7.44
CA GLY A 66 -3.12 11.31 -8.12
C GLY A 66 -4.55 11.08 -7.63
N PRO A 67 -5.44 12.08 -7.70
CA PRO A 67 -6.80 12.00 -7.16
C PRO A 67 -7.61 10.83 -7.73
N LYS A 68 -7.43 10.51 -9.02
CA LYS A 68 -8.06 9.35 -9.66
C LYS A 68 -7.65 8.02 -8.99
N ASN A 69 -6.37 7.87 -8.67
CA ASN A 69 -5.83 6.64 -8.09
C ASN A 69 -6.20 6.52 -6.61
N ILE A 70 -6.31 7.65 -5.90
CA ILE A 70 -6.83 7.69 -4.53
C ILE A 70 -8.26 7.14 -4.50
N ASN A 71 -9.14 7.60 -5.39
CA ASN A 71 -10.52 7.12 -5.44
C ASN A 71 -10.59 5.61 -5.72
N ALA A 72 -9.83 5.12 -6.71
CA ALA A 72 -9.76 3.69 -7.00
C ALA A 72 -9.26 2.86 -5.80
N PHE A 73 -8.26 3.39 -5.07
CA PHE A 73 -7.76 2.74 -3.86
C PHE A 73 -8.79 2.73 -2.72
N ILE A 74 -9.55 3.82 -2.54
CA ILE A 74 -10.62 3.89 -1.53
C ILE A 74 -11.72 2.88 -1.83
N GLU A 75 -12.20 2.83 -3.07
CA GLU A 75 -13.20 1.84 -3.51
C GLU A 75 -12.72 0.41 -3.27
N HIS A 76 -11.46 0.13 -3.62
CA HIS A 76 -10.84 -1.16 -3.38
C HIS A 76 -10.78 -1.50 -1.89
N ALA A 77 -10.35 -0.57 -1.04
CA ALA A 77 -10.27 -0.78 0.39
C ALA A 77 -11.65 -0.99 1.04
N ILE A 78 -12.70 -0.30 0.57
CA ILE A 78 -14.07 -0.55 0.99
C ILE A 78 -14.50 -1.97 0.61
N SER A 79 -14.11 -2.47 -0.57
CA SER A 79 -14.38 -3.85 -0.97
C SER A 79 -13.69 -4.90 -0.08
N LEU A 80 -12.57 -4.53 0.55
CA LEU A 80 -11.87 -5.33 1.56
C LEU A 80 -12.50 -5.21 2.97
N GLY A 81 -13.59 -4.45 3.12
CA GLY A 81 -14.33 -4.29 4.38
C GLY A 81 -13.86 -3.13 5.25
N TYR A 82 -13.02 -2.22 4.74
CA TYR A 82 -12.61 -1.03 5.50
C TYR A 82 -13.69 0.06 5.44
N ASP A 83 -14.01 0.66 6.59
CA ASP A 83 -14.80 1.90 6.66
C ASP A 83 -13.88 3.12 6.49
N ILE A 84 -13.79 3.62 5.25
CA ILE A 84 -13.01 4.83 4.94
C ILE A 84 -13.92 6.05 4.99
N LYS A 85 -13.71 6.87 6.01
CA LYS A 85 -14.31 8.21 6.08
C LYS A 85 -13.40 9.19 5.37
N ALA A 86 -13.91 9.79 4.29
CA ALA A 86 -13.27 10.97 3.71
C ALA A 86 -13.27 12.08 4.77
N LEU A 87 -12.08 12.49 5.23
CA LEU A 87 -11.95 13.74 5.96
C LEU A 87 -12.10 14.86 4.93
N ASN A 88 -13.31 15.41 4.82
CA ASN A 88 -13.53 16.65 4.09
C ASN A 88 -12.72 17.74 4.80
N GLY A 89 -11.61 18.14 4.18
CA GLY A 89 -10.82 19.32 4.56
C GLY A 89 -11.36 20.57 3.91
#